data_AF-A0A0J7KTK8-F1
#
_entry.id   AF-A0A0J7KTK8-F1
#
_cell.length_a   1.000
_cell.length_b   1.000
_cell.length_c   1.000
_cell.angle_alpha   90.00
_cell.angle_beta   90.00
_cell.angle_gamma   90.00
#
_symmetry.space_group_name_H-M   'P 1'
#
loop_
_entity.id
_entity.type
_entity.pdbx_description
1 polymer ?
#
loop_
_entity_poly.entity_id
_entity_poly.type
_entity_poly.pdbx_seq_one_letter_code
_entity_poly.pdbx_strand_id
1 'polypeptide(L)'
;MKTISYLFSITLLITFSCTNYIKPIHTEAVPNPENITRKLFLQNETLDVNFYGDYIFNKVEKEFIFFTNKDVDNILNNLKQKPSSQVLFTYTKISIYNNMLGFYYAGKTLADIKNNFSIKTPEKEIQNGLLYGYEYNGYYIIEVYRQTEKGVVRFISINNSAKQTVEKFRLENTKLFFEVNSGLLSQY
;
A
#
# COMPACT_ATOMS: atom_id res chain seq x y z
N MET A 1 57.59 30.51 -5.24
CA MET A 1 56.39 30.58 -4.39
C MET A 1 55.20 30.25 -5.28
N LYS A 2 54.60 29.05 -5.18
CA LYS A 2 53.36 28.74 -4.42
C LYS A 2 52.24 29.72 -4.83
N THR A 3 51.12 29.31 -5.44
CA THR A 3 50.23 28.22 -5.04
C THR A 3 49.35 27.76 -6.21
N ILE A 4 49.27 26.44 -6.39
CA ILE A 4 48.20 25.76 -7.12
C ILE A 4 46.93 25.86 -6.28
N SER A 5 45.84 26.39 -6.83
CA SER A 5 44.52 26.36 -6.19
C SER A 5 43.59 25.47 -7.02
N TYR A 6 43.59 24.17 -6.73
CA TYR A 6 42.53 23.27 -7.18
C TYR A 6 41.27 23.58 -6.35
N LEU A 7 40.34 24.31 -6.94
CA LEU A 7 38.97 24.40 -6.43
C LEU A 7 38.26 23.08 -6.74
N PHE A 8 38.39 22.14 -5.81
CA PHE A 8 37.63 20.90 -5.74
C PHE A 8 36.20 21.25 -5.27
N SER A 9 35.34 21.70 -6.19
CA SER A 9 33.91 21.84 -5.92
C SER A 9 33.26 20.46 -6.00
N ILE A 10 33.36 19.69 -4.91
CA ILE A 10 32.46 18.55 -4.65
C ILE A 10 31.08 19.14 -4.36
N THR A 11 30.28 19.34 -5.39
CA THR A 11 28.83 19.43 -5.22
C THR A 11 28.33 18.06 -4.83
N LEU A 12 28.29 17.84 -3.52
CA LEU A 12 27.57 16.76 -2.87
C LEU A 12 26.07 16.94 -3.19
N LEU A 13 25.62 16.40 -4.32
CA LEU A 13 24.20 16.22 -4.63
C LEU A 13 23.67 15.14 -3.69
N ILE A 14 23.36 15.52 -2.45
CA ILE A 14 22.55 14.67 -1.59
C ILE A 14 21.13 14.72 -2.14
N THR A 15 20.83 13.81 -3.07
CA THR A 15 19.45 13.52 -3.46
C THR A 15 18.79 12.75 -2.31
N PHE A 16 18.42 13.46 -1.24
CA PHE A 16 17.41 12.95 -0.33
C PHE A 16 16.10 12.90 -1.12
N SER A 17 15.86 11.77 -1.79
CA SER A 17 14.52 11.42 -2.23
C SER A 17 13.69 11.22 -0.97
N CYS A 18 13.14 12.29 -0.42
CA CYS A 18 12.10 12.22 0.60
C CYS A 18 10.83 11.70 -0.09
N THR A 19 10.72 10.38 -0.23
CA THR A 19 9.51 9.76 -0.77
C THR A 19 8.36 10.05 0.18
N ASN A 20 7.35 10.78 -0.30
CA ASN A 20 6.14 11.01 0.46
C ASN A 20 5.04 10.05 -0.02
N TYR A 21 4.73 9.06 0.82
CA TYR A 21 3.65 8.10 0.64
C TYR A 21 2.31 8.63 1.16
N ILE A 22 2.32 9.57 2.08
CA ILE A 22 1.12 10.17 2.68
C ILE A 22 0.74 11.40 1.86
N LYS A 23 0.10 11.16 0.71
CA LYS A 23 -0.34 12.20 -0.23
C LYS A 23 -1.60 11.74 -0.97
N PRO A 24 -2.46 12.66 -1.45
CA PRO A 24 -3.54 12.28 -2.35
C PRO A 24 -2.95 11.60 -3.59
N ILE A 25 -3.54 10.45 -3.96
CA ILE A 25 -3.20 9.75 -5.19
C ILE A 25 -4.41 9.85 -6.12
N HIS A 26 -4.16 10.26 -7.37
CA HIS A 26 -5.22 10.39 -8.35
C HIS A 26 -5.85 9.02 -8.61
N THR A 27 -7.13 8.93 -8.28
CA THR A 27 -8.01 7.81 -8.60
C THR A 27 -9.29 8.42 -9.15
N GLU A 28 -9.99 7.69 -10.01
CA GLU A 28 -11.28 8.14 -10.54
C GLU A 28 -12.42 7.42 -9.83
N ALA A 29 -13.54 8.12 -9.61
CA ALA A 29 -14.76 7.46 -9.19
C ALA A 29 -15.32 6.70 -10.40
N VAL A 30 -15.68 5.44 -10.22
CA VAL A 30 -16.48 4.73 -11.24
C VAL A 30 -17.94 5.18 -11.09
N PRO A 31 -18.66 5.53 -12.17
CA PRO A 31 -20.05 5.97 -12.10
C PRO A 31 -21.02 4.83 -11.77
N ASN A 32 -22.08 5.15 -11.02
CA ASN A 32 -23.16 4.24 -10.59
C ASN A 32 -22.75 2.94 -9.86
N PRO A 33 -21.79 2.94 -8.92
CA PRO A 33 -21.42 1.72 -8.23
C PRO A 33 -22.32 1.45 -7.01
N GLU A 34 -22.54 0.17 -6.67
CA GLU A 34 -23.22 -0.23 -5.42
C GLU A 34 -22.37 0.09 -4.17
N ASN A 35 -21.04 0.17 -4.33
CA ASN A 35 -20.04 0.51 -3.30
C ASN A 35 -19.23 1.75 -3.71
N ILE A 36 -18.39 2.32 -2.85
CA ILE A 36 -17.44 3.35 -3.33
C ILE A 36 -16.36 2.68 -4.17
N THR A 37 -16.51 2.69 -5.49
CA THR A 37 -15.52 2.11 -6.40
C THR A 37 -14.53 3.16 -6.88
N ARG A 38 -13.24 2.86 -6.77
CA ARG A 38 -12.15 3.69 -7.29
C ARG A 38 -11.38 2.94 -8.36
N LYS A 39 -11.13 3.64 -9.46
CA LYS A 39 -10.21 3.20 -10.51
C LYS A 39 -8.78 3.56 -10.11
N LEU A 40 -7.95 2.53 -9.94
CA LEU A 40 -6.52 2.66 -9.69
C LEU A 40 -5.79 2.63 -11.04
N PHE A 41 -4.96 3.63 -11.28
CA PHE A 41 -4.09 3.67 -12.46
C PHE A 41 -2.79 2.95 -12.16
N LEU A 42 -2.63 1.77 -12.77
CA LEU A 42 -1.39 1.01 -12.74
C LEU A 42 -0.54 1.42 -13.96
N GLN A 43 0.68 0.92 -14.08
CA GLN A 43 1.62 1.40 -15.11
C GLN A 43 1.08 1.25 -16.55
N ASN A 44 0.42 0.13 -16.87
CA ASN A 44 -0.08 -0.18 -18.21
C ASN A 44 -1.50 -0.80 -18.18
N GLU A 45 -2.22 -0.63 -17.09
CA GLU A 45 -3.56 -1.18 -16.88
C GLU A 45 -4.29 -0.37 -15.79
N THR A 46 -5.59 -0.58 -15.64
CA THR A 46 -6.37 0.00 -14.54
C THR A 46 -7.04 -1.09 -13.75
N LEU A 47 -7.19 -0.88 -12.44
CA LEU A 47 -7.87 -1.81 -11.54
C LEU A 47 -8.98 -1.09 -10.79
N ASP A 48 -10.20 -1.57 -10.90
CA ASP A 48 -11.32 -1.06 -10.11
C ASP A 48 -11.36 -1.77 -8.76
N VAL A 49 -11.47 -1.00 -7.68
CA VAL A 49 -11.49 -1.50 -6.29
C VAL A 49 -12.64 -0.87 -5.54
N ASN A 50 -13.46 -1.71 -4.91
CA ASN A 50 -14.55 -1.29 -4.03
C ASN A 50 -14.02 -0.99 -2.62
N PHE A 51 -14.55 0.08 -2.03
CA PHE A 51 -14.30 0.52 -0.67
C PHE A 51 -15.62 0.74 0.07
N TYR A 52 -15.56 0.75 1.40
CA TYR A 52 -16.67 1.20 2.22
C TYR A 52 -16.91 2.70 2.07
N GLY A 53 -18.12 3.13 2.44
CA GLY A 53 -18.66 4.48 2.22
C GLY A 53 -17.88 5.64 2.88
N ASP A 54 -16.98 5.33 3.80
CA ASP A 54 -16.33 6.28 4.71
C ASP A 54 -14.85 6.56 4.37
N TYR A 55 -14.35 6.01 3.27
CA TYR A 55 -12.97 6.20 2.81
C TYR A 55 -12.76 7.57 2.13
N ILE A 56 -11.59 8.18 2.38
CA ILE A 56 -11.20 9.51 1.88
C ILE A 56 -9.96 9.41 0.97
N PHE A 57 -10.10 9.88 -0.27
CA PHE A 57 -9.09 9.72 -1.32
C PHE A 57 -8.48 11.03 -1.82
N ASN A 58 -9.19 12.15 -1.67
CA ASN A 58 -8.87 13.42 -2.34
C ASN A 58 -8.18 14.47 -1.46
N LYS A 59 -8.05 14.20 -0.16
CA LYS A 59 -7.42 15.10 0.80
C LYS A 59 -6.67 14.33 1.87
N VAL A 60 -5.80 15.02 2.59
CA VAL A 60 -5.01 14.47 3.69
C VAL A 60 -5.27 15.31 4.93
N GLU A 61 -5.99 14.74 5.90
CA GLU A 61 -6.22 15.31 7.23
C GLU A 61 -5.32 14.55 8.23
N LYS A 62 -4.22 15.19 8.65
CA LYS A 62 -3.13 14.53 9.38
C LYS A 62 -3.57 13.97 10.74
N GLU A 63 -4.60 14.52 11.39
CA GLU A 63 -5.08 13.99 12.67
C GLU A 63 -5.62 12.54 12.58
N PHE A 64 -5.93 12.05 11.37
CA PHE A 64 -6.42 10.69 11.13
C PHE A 64 -5.34 9.73 10.61
N ILE A 65 -4.08 10.18 10.62
CA ILE A 65 -2.93 9.43 10.10
C ILE A 65 -1.95 9.23 11.24
N PHE A 66 -1.74 7.99 11.65
CA PHE A 66 -0.99 7.67 12.86
C PHE A 66 0.38 7.03 12.59
N PHE A 67 0.79 6.94 11.32
CA PHE A 67 2.08 6.42 10.90
C PHE A 67 2.87 7.48 10.12
N THR A 68 4.18 7.27 9.97
CA THR A 68 5.08 8.18 9.24
C THR A 68 5.52 7.58 7.91
N ASN A 69 6.06 8.42 7.00
CA ASN A 69 6.70 7.92 5.77
C ASN A 69 7.84 6.93 6.04
N LYS A 70 8.57 7.11 7.15
CA LYS A 70 9.63 6.20 7.58
C LYS A 70 9.08 4.83 7.97
N ASP A 71 7.92 4.78 8.64
CA ASP A 71 7.25 3.52 8.94
C ASP A 71 6.88 2.77 7.65
N VAL A 72 6.34 3.50 6.65
CA VAL A 72 6.02 2.93 5.33
C VAL A 72 7.27 2.42 4.63
N ASP A 73 8.36 3.21 4.57
CA ASP A 73 9.63 2.80 3.97
C ASP A 73 10.13 1.48 4.56
N ASN A 74 10.05 1.33 5.89
CA ASN A 74 10.47 0.12 6.56
C ASN A 74 9.55 -1.07 6.26
N ILE A 75 8.23 -0.87 6.22
CA ILE A 75 7.27 -1.89 5.82
C ILE A 75 7.53 -2.35 4.37
N LEU A 76 7.88 -1.42 3.48
CA LEU A 76 8.20 -1.74 2.09
C LEU A 76 9.46 -2.62 1.96
N ASN A 77 10.40 -2.51 2.90
CA ASN A 77 11.62 -3.33 2.92
C ASN A 77 11.38 -4.82 3.25
N ASN A 78 10.15 -5.22 3.64
CA ASN A 78 9.79 -6.64 3.79
C ASN A 78 9.80 -7.41 2.48
N LEU A 79 9.82 -6.71 1.35
CA LEU A 79 10.09 -7.28 0.04
C LEU A 79 11.42 -6.71 -0.46
N LYS A 80 12.37 -7.57 -0.85
CA LYS A 80 13.65 -7.12 -1.41
C LYS A 80 13.49 -6.21 -2.63
N GLN A 81 12.38 -6.36 -3.34
CA GLN A 81 12.05 -5.60 -4.55
C GLN A 81 11.22 -4.38 -4.17
N LYS A 82 11.59 -3.22 -4.73
CA LYS A 82 10.83 -1.98 -4.57
C LYS A 82 9.59 -1.98 -5.48
N PRO A 83 8.50 -1.33 -5.05
CA PRO A 83 7.34 -1.14 -5.92
C PRO A 83 7.69 -0.24 -7.11
N SER A 84 7.04 -0.50 -8.25
CA SER A 84 7.14 0.31 -9.46
C SER A 84 6.44 1.66 -9.29
N SER A 85 5.34 1.69 -8.55
CA SER A 85 4.59 2.91 -8.22
C SER A 85 3.76 2.76 -6.96
N GLN A 86 3.44 3.90 -6.34
CA GLN A 86 2.34 4.00 -5.39
C GLN A 86 1.06 4.33 -6.16
N VAL A 87 -0.01 3.58 -5.93
CA VAL A 87 -1.27 3.68 -6.65
C VAL A 87 -2.46 4.05 -5.75
N LEU A 88 -2.26 4.07 -4.43
CA LEU A 88 -3.30 4.45 -3.49
C LEU A 88 -2.70 5.00 -2.19
N PHE A 89 -3.38 5.99 -1.63
CA PHE A 89 -3.38 6.31 -0.21
C PHE A 89 -4.80 6.71 0.19
N THR A 90 -5.32 6.12 1.26
CA THR A 90 -6.66 6.40 1.75
C THR A 90 -6.77 6.08 3.25
N TYR A 91 -7.75 6.69 3.90
CA TYR A 91 -8.06 6.49 5.32
C TYR A 91 -9.55 6.75 5.56
N THR A 92 -10.03 6.49 6.77
CA THR A 92 -11.41 6.79 7.18
C THR A 92 -11.42 7.70 8.40
N LYS A 93 -12.55 8.41 8.62
CA LYS A 93 -12.78 9.20 9.85
C LYS A 93 -13.48 8.43 10.95
N ILE A 94 -14.29 7.43 10.59
CA ILE A 94 -15.07 6.64 11.56
C ILE A 94 -14.19 5.54 12.15
N SER A 95 -13.34 4.97 11.32
CA SER A 95 -12.34 3.97 11.67
C SER A 95 -10.93 4.55 11.48
N ILE A 96 -10.62 5.65 12.19
CA ILE A 96 -9.34 6.40 12.11
C ILE A 96 -8.09 5.53 12.27
N TYR A 97 -8.28 4.33 12.76
CA TYR A 97 -7.30 3.29 13.05
C TYR A 97 -7.06 2.33 11.88
N ASN A 98 -7.67 2.54 10.71
CA ASN A 98 -7.36 1.84 9.47
C ASN A 98 -6.90 2.84 8.41
N ASN A 99 -5.60 2.86 8.15
CA ASN A 99 -5.02 3.59 7.03
C ASN A 99 -4.52 2.60 5.99
N MET A 100 -4.73 2.91 4.71
CA MET A 100 -4.39 2.01 3.63
C MET A 100 -3.51 2.67 2.59
N LEU A 101 -2.46 1.97 2.19
CA LEU A 101 -1.62 2.31 1.05
C LEU A 101 -1.75 1.23 -0.02
N GLY A 102 -1.59 1.60 -1.28
CA GLY A 102 -1.53 0.67 -2.40
C GLY A 102 -0.28 0.89 -3.23
N PHE A 103 0.36 -0.19 -3.61
CA PHE A 103 1.57 -0.22 -4.42
C PHE A 103 1.44 -1.23 -5.56
N TYR A 104 2.10 -0.95 -6.68
CA TYR A 104 2.12 -1.84 -7.84
C TYR A 104 3.52 -2.33 -8.13
N TYR A 105 3.64 -3.62 -8.43
CA TYR A 105 4.87 -4.33 -8.79
C TYR A 105 4.73 -4.88 -10.22
N ALA A 106 5.20 -4.11 -11.19
CA ALA A 106 5.08 -4.47 -12.60
C ALA A 106 5.90 -5.74 -12.94
N GLY A 107 5.30 -6.63 -13.73
CA GLY A 107 5.93 -7.86 -14.22
C GLY A 107 6.24 -8.89 -13.12
N LYS A 108 5.64 -8.74 -11.93
CA LYS A 108 5.80 -9.69 -10.82
C LYS A 108 4.62 -10.65 -10.74
N THR A 109 4.89 -11.80 -10.14
CA THR A 109 3.91 -12.83 -9.82
C THR A 109 3.75 -12.99 -8.32
N LEU A 110 2.65 -13.59 -7.86
CA LEU A 110 2.50 -13.97 -6.45
C LEU A 110 3.61 -14.93 -5.97
N ALA A 111 4.14 -15.77 -6.85
CA ALA A 111 5.29 -16.62 -6.54
C ALA A 111 6.55 -15.79 -6.24
N ASP A 112 6.81 -14.73 -7.02
CA ASP A 112 7.90 -13.79 -6.74
C ASP A 112 7.73 -13.14 -5.37
N ILE A 113 6.51 -12.75 -5.01
CA ILE A 113 6.20 -12.20 -3.69
C ILE A 113 6.54 -13.22 -2.61
N LYS A 114 5.98 -14.44 -2.65
CA LYS A 114 6.24 -15.49 -1.63
C LYS A 114 7.74 -15.75 -1.44
N ASN A 115 8.48 -15.84 -2.54
CA ASN A 115 9.91 -16.15 -2.49
C ASN A 115 10.74 -15.01 -1.86
N ASN A 116 10.34 -13.76 -2.09
CA ASN A 116 11.11 -12.58 -1.68
C ASN A 116 10.60 -11.90 -0.42
N PHE A 117 9.42 -12.26 0.08
CA PHE A 117 8.86 -11.67 1.29
C PHE A 117 9.54 -12.22 2.54
N SER A 118 9.73 -11.36 3.54
CA SER A 118 10.34 -11.74 4.83
C SER A 118 9.53 -12.82 5.56
N ILE A 119 8.20 -12.74 5.48
CA ILE A 119 7.29 -13.73 6.07
C ILE A 119 7.02 -14.82 5.03
N LYS A 120 7.35 -16.07 5.35
CA LYS A 120 7.30 -17.17 4.38
C LYS A 120 5.92 -17.78 4.19
N THR A 121 5.08 -17.76 5.21
CA THR A 121 3.76 -18.37 5.18
C THR A 121 2.69 -17.28 5.20
N PRO A 122 1.87 -17.14 4.15
CA PRO A 122 0.70 -16.26 4.20
C PRO A 122 -0.33 -16.83 5.17
N GLU A 123 -1.09 -15.97 5.82
CA GLU A 123 -2.21 -16.39 6.66
C GLU A 123 -3.40 -16.91 5.83
N LYS A 124 -3.54 -16.39 4.61
CA LYS A 124 -4.54 -16.85 3.64
C LYS A 124 -3.95 -16.80 2.24
N GLU A 125 -4.15 -17.87 1.50
CA GLU A 125 -3.78 -18.00 0.09
C GLU A 125 -5.02 -18.42 -0.69
N ILE A 126 -5.34 -17.66 -1.73
CA ILE A 126 -6.38 -17.99 -2.71
C ILE A 126 -5.79 -17.86 -4.10
N GLN A 127 -6.48 -18.40 -5.12
CA GLN A 127 -5.96 -18.57 -6.49
C GLN A 127 -5.17 -17.37 -7.03
N ASN A 128 -5.62 -16.15 -6.73
CA ASN A 128 -5.02 -14.92 -7.21
C ASN A 128 -4.73 -13.91 -6.09
N GLY A 129 -4.52 -14.37 -4.87
CA GLY A 129 -4.05 -13.47 -3.81
C GLY A 129 -3.45 -14.12 -2.58
N LEU A 130 -2.67 -13.30 -1.89
CA LEU A 130 -2.00 -13.64 -0.63
C LEU A 130 -2.37 -12.62 0.42
N LEU A 131 -2.60 -13.05 1.65
CA LEU A 131 -2.70 -12.19 2.81
C LEU A 131 -1.60 -12.53 3.81
N TYR A 132 -0.88 -11.50 4.26
CA TYR A 132 0.05 -11.58 5.38
C TYR A 132 -0.45 -10.66 6.50
N GLY A 133 -0.43 -11.15 7.73
CA GLY A 133 -0.69 -10.36 8.93
C GLY A 133 0.52 -10.43 9.86
N TYR A 134 0.95 -9.30 10.41
CA TYR A 134 2.08 -9.25 11.34
C TYR A 134 2.12 -7.95 12.14
N GLU A 135 2.87 -7.95 13.24
CA GLU A 135 3.11 -6.75 14.04
C GLU A 135 4.38 -6.02 13.60
N TYR A 136 4.32 -4.70 13.54
CA TYR A 136 5.46 -3.84 13.26
C TYR A 136 5.35 -2.53 14.06
N ASN A 137 6.34 -2.26 14.92
CA ASN A 137 6.44 -1.01 15.68
C ASN A 137 5.14 -0.63 16.45
N GLY A 138 4.46 -1.61 17.03
CA GLY A 138 3.20 -1.41 17.75
C GLY A 138 1.95 -1.31 16.87
N TYR A 139 2.11 -1.35 15.54
CA TYR A 139 1.01 -1.48 14.58
C TYR A 139 0.77 -2.94 14.24
N TYR A 140 -0.50 -3.29 13.98
CA TYR A 140 -0.82 -4.52 13.29
C TYR A 140 -0.98 -4.24 11.79
N ILE A 141 -0.21 -4.93 10.95
CA ILE A 141 -0.17 -4.73 9.51
C ILE A 141 -0.90 -5.89 8.84
N ILE A 142 -1.79 -5.58 7.89
CA ILE A 142 -2.31 -6.54 6.94
C ILE A 142 -1.84 -6.14 5.55
N GLU A 143 -1.18 -7.07 4.88
CA GLU A 143 -0.80 -6.90 3.49
C GLU A 143 -1.53 -7.88 2.61
N VAL A 144 -2.24 -7.35 1.62
CA VAL A 144 -2.96 -8.13 0.62
C VAL A 144 -2.31 -7.94 -0.72
N TYR A 145 -1.85 -9.03 -1.31
CA TYR A 145 -1.28 -9.08 -2.65
C TYR A 145 -2.31 -9.69 -3.60
N ARG A 146 -2.49 -9.07 -4.77
CA ARG A 146 -3.42 -9.52 -5.81
C ARG A 146 -2.70 -9.59 -7.14
N GLN A 147 -2.81 -10.74 -7.80
CA GLN A 147 -2.32 -10.90 -9.16
C GLN A 147 -3.20 -10.07 -10.10
N THR A 148 -2.56 -9.31 -10.99
CA THR A 148 -3.19 -8.71 -12.17
C THR A 148 -2.55 -9.31 -13.42
N GLU A 149 -3.07 -8.97 -14.60
CA GLU A 149 -2.53 -9.44 -15.87
C GLU A 149 -1.06 -9.05 -16.05
N LYS A 150 -0.68 -7.83 -15.63
CA LYS A 150 0.66 -7.27 -15.89
C LYS A 150 1.55 -7.14 -14.64
N GLY A 151 1.09 -7.58 -13.47
CA GLY A 151 1.88 -7.49 -12.25
C GLY A 151 1.14 -7.89 -10.98
N VAL A 152 1.57 -7.33 -9.85
CA VAL A 152 0.92 -7.54 -8.54
C VAL A 152 0.61 -6.21 -7.89
N VAL A 153 -0.62 -6.04 -7.41
CA VAL A 153 -0.99 -4.95 -6.52
C VAL A 153 -0.84 -5.41 -5.06
N ARG A 154 -0.22 -4.58 -4.23
CA ARG A 154 -0.07 -4.75 -2.78
C ARG A 154 -0.86 -3.66 -2.09
N PHE A 155 -1.84 -4.06 -1.28
CA PHE A 155 -2.50 -3.18 -0.33
C PHE A 155 -1.89 -3.39 1.05
N ILE A 156 -1.58 -2.30 1.74
CA ILE A 156 -1.01 -2.29 3.09
C ILE A 156 -2.00 -1.55 3.97
N SER A 157 -2.74 -2.30 4.78
CA SER A 157 -3.57 -1.75 5.83
C SER A 157 -2.76 -1.71 7.12
N ILE A 158 -2.73 -0.55 7.75
CA ILE A 158 -2.03 -0.31 9.01
C ILE A 158 -3.08 -0.12 10.09
N ASN A 159 -2.95 -0.84 11.20
CA ASN A 159 -3.82 -0.72 12.37
C ASN A 159 -3.15 0.03 13.52
N ASN A 160 -3.93 0.87 14.20
CA ASN A 160 -3.56 1.35 15.53
C ASN A 160 -4.16 0.42 16.61
N SER A 161 -3.38 -0.57 17.05
CA SER A 161 -3.82 -1.60 17.99
C SER A 161 -4.23 -1.05 19.37
N ALA A 162 -3.83 0.17 19.71
CA ALA A 162 -4.26 0.86 20.93
C ALA A 162 -5.68 1.43 20.84
N LYS A 163 -6.28 1.48 19.64
CA LYS A 163 -7.59 2.10 19.37
C LYS A 163 -8.61 1.14 18.75
N GLN A 164 -8.16 0.11 18.04
CA GLN A 164 -9.00 -0.95 17.50
C GLN A 164 -8.37 -2.29 17.80
N THR A 165 -9.19 -3.29 18.15
CA THR A 165 -8.69 -4.65 18.34
C THR A 165 -8.22 -5.23 17.01
N VAL A 166 -7.14 -6.01 17.06
CA VAL A 166 -6.61 -6.73 15.88
C VAL A 166 -7.67 -7.60 15.23
N GLU A 167 -8.54 -8.24 16.00
CA GLU A 167 -9.63 -9.07 15.48
C GLU A 167 -10.61 -8.28 14.59
N LYS A 168 -11.07 -7.11 15.06
CA LYS A 168 -11.98 -6.25 14.30
C LYS A 168 -11.30 -5.75 13.03
N PHE A 169 -10.03 -5.33 13.12
CA PHE A 169 -9.24 -4.89 11.98
C PHE A 169 -9.05 -5.99 10.92
N ARG A 170 -8.73 -7.22 11.35
CA ARG A 170 -8.61 -8.40 10.48
C ARG A 170 -9.92 -8.72 9.79
N LEU A 171 -11.03 -8.70 10.53
CA LEU A 171 -12.35 -8.94 9.98
C LEU A 171 -12.71 -7.92 8.90
N GLU A 172 -12.54 -6.62 9.19
CA GLU A 172 -12.83 -5.53 8.24
C GLU A 172 -12.02 -5.66 6.95
N ASN A 173 -10.71 -5.88 7.04
CA ASN A 173 -9.85 -6.00 5.85
C ASN A 173 -10.11 -7.30 5.09
N THR A 174 -10.36 -8.41 5.79
CA THR A 174 -10.70 -9.68 5.13
C THR A 174 -11.99 -9.55 4.33
N LYS A 175 -13.03 -8.94 4.91
CA LYS A 175 -14.30 -8.68 4.22
C LYS A 175 -14.11 -7.76 3.02
N LEU A 176 -13.39 -6.66 3.20
CA LEU A 176 -13.13 -5.71 2.13
C LEU A 176 -12.45 -6.39 0.93
N PHE A 177 -11.36 -7.12 1.14
CA PHE A 177 -10.58 -7.68 0.03
C PHE A 177 -11.14 -8.98 -0.54
N PHE A 178 -11.76 -9.83 0.28
CA PHE A 178 -12.17 -11.17 -0.16
C PHE A 178 -13.68 -11.35 -0.33
N GLU A 179 -14.52 -10.48 0.24
CA GLU A 179 -15.97 -10.56 0.06
C GLU A 179 -16.43 -9.43 -0.89
N VAL A 180 -16.24 -8.17 -0.49
CA VAL A 180 -16.68 -6.98 -1.24
C VAL A 180 -16.01 -6.87 -2.61
N ASN A 181 -14.75 -7.28 -2.68
CA ASN A 181 -13.95 -7.26 -3.90
C ASN A 181 -13.80 -8.64 -4.56
N SER A 182 -14.52 -9.65 -4.09
CA SER A 182 -14.43 -11.02 -4.63
C SER A 182 -14.55 -11.03 -6.14
N GLY A 183 -15.64 -10.47 -6.72
CA GLY A 183 -15.91 -10.51 -8.16
C GLY A 183 -15.10 -9.54 -9.03
N LEU A 184 -14.57 -8.44 -8.49
CA LEU A 184 -13.72 -7.50 -9.24
C LEU A 184 -12.27 -7.95 -9.26
N LEU A 185 -11.79 -8.46 -8.13
CA LEU A 185 -10.41 -8.91 -8.02
C LEU A 185 -10.24 -10.37 -8.45
N SER A 186 -11.30 -11.19 -8.61
CA SER A 186 -11.20 -12.58 -9.07
C SER A 186 -11.01 -12.76 -10.58
N GLN A 187 -10.97 -11.68 -11.36
CA GLN A 187 -11.07 -11.76 -12.83
C GLN A 187 -9.79 -12.18 -13.57
N TYR A 188 -8.71 -12.49 -12.84
CA TYR A 188 -7.41 -12.90 -13.36
C TYR A 188 -6.82 -14.01 -12.48
#